data_AF-A0A2G4JJN3-F1
#
_entry.id   AF-A0A2G4JJN3-F1
#
_cell.length_a   1.000
_cell.length_b   1.000
_cell.length_c   1.000
_cell.angle_alpha   90.00
_cell.angle_beta   90.00
_cell.angle_gamma   90.00
#
_symmetry.space_group_name_H-M   'P 1'
#
loop_
_entity.id
_entity.type
_entity.pdbx_description
1 polymer ?
#
loop_
_entity_poly.entity_id
_entity_poly.type
_entity_poly.pdbx_seq_one_letter_code
_entity_poly.pdbx_strand_id
1 'polypeptide(L)'
;MSDTARKILLGIFLVGVGGIATELWLLGHYEELDQIIPLALAATGTVAVLITVEMPTSATVQMLQFVMLLFVVSGFQRFSSVRLRTRNCNK
;
A
#
# COMPACT_ATOMS: atom_id res chain seq x y z
N MET A 1 -5.50 2.65 23.14
CA MET A 1 -4.21 2.65 22.40
C MET A 1 -3.50 3.95 22.73
N SER A 2 -2.22 3.95 23.08
CA SER A 2 -1.50 5.19 23.40
C SER A 2 -1.28 6.04 22.14
N ASP A 3 -1.27 7.36 22.28
CA ASP A 3 -1.05 8.30 21.17
C ASP A 3 0.29 8.02 20.44
N THR A 4 1.30 7.60 21.19
CA THR A 4 2.61 7.20 20.67
C THR A 4 2.52 5.97 19.75
N ALA A 5 1.77 4.94 20.15
CA ALA A 5 1.61 3.73 19.33
C ALA A 5 0.93 4.05 17.98
N ARG A 6 -0.04 4.97 17.98
CA ARG A 6 -0.71 5.43 16.74
C ARG A 6 0.28 6.11 15.78
N LYS A 7 1.13 7.01 16.29
CA LYS A 7 2.14 7.70 15.46
C LYS A 7 3.17 6.72 14.91
N ILE A 8 3.61 5.75 15.71
CA ILE A 8 4.54 4.70 15.25
C ILE A 8 3.91 3.88 14.13
N LEU A 9 2.66 3.44 14.27
CA LEU A 9 1.96 2.67 13.23
C LEU A 9 1.80 3.45 11.92
N LEU A 10 1.45 4.75 12.00
CA LEU A 10 1.38 5.61 10.82
C LEU A 10 2.75 5.78 10.16
N GLY A 11 3.81 5.93 10.95
CA GLY A 11 5.19 5.99 10.46
C GLY A 11 5.60 4.71 9.73
N ILE A 12 5.34 3.54 10.31
CA ILE A 12 5.62 2.24 9.68
C ILE A 12 4.84 2.09 8.38
N PHE A 13 3.57 2.49 8.36
CA PHE A 13 2.75 2.47 7.15
C PHE A 13 3.35 3.35 6.04
N LEU A 14 3.76 4.58 6.37
CA LEU A 14 4.40 5.49 5.40
C LEU A 14 5.71 4.91 4.84
N VAL A 15 6.53 4.27 5.68
CA VAL A 15 7.74 3.58 5.23
C VAL A 15 7.39 2.45 4.25
N GLY A 16 6.37 1.65 4.55
CA GLY A 16 5.89 0.58 3.67
C GLY A 16 5.41 1.11 2.31
N VAL A 17 4.60 2.18 2.32
CA VAL A 17 4.13 2.85 1.08
C VAL A 17 5.30 3.42 0.28
N GLY A 18 6.27 4.05 0.95
CA GLY A 18 7.47 4.59 0.31
C GLY A 18 8.33 3.50 -0.35
N GLY A 19 8.46 2.33 0.29
CA GLY A 19 9.14 1.18 -0.28
C GLY A 19 8.51 0.72 -1.61
N ILE A 20 7.18 0.56 -1.62
CA ILE A 20 6.43 0.17 -2.84
C ILE A 20 6.60 1.21 -3.95
N ALA A 21 6.47 2.50 -3.63
CA ALA A 21 6.65 3.58 -4.60
C ALA A 21 8.08 3.59 -5.18
N THR A 22 9.08 3.35 -4.32
CA THR A 22 10.49 3.27 -4.73
C THR A 22 10.73 2.07 -5.65
N GLU A 23 10.17 0.90 -5.34
CA GLU A 23 10.26 -0.28 -6.23
C GLU A 23 9.64 -0.02 -7.60
N LEU A 24 8.46 0.60 -7.67
CA LEU A 24 7.84 0.96 -8.95
C LEU A 24 8.69 1.93 -9.75
N TRP A 25 9.22 2.96 -9.08
CA TRP A 25 10.08 3.95 -9.70
C TRP A 25 11.37 3.31 -10.24
N LEU A 26 11.99 2.42 -9.46
CA LEU A 26 13.23 1.72 -9.83
C LEU A 26 13.03 0.75 -11.00
N LEU A 27 11.86 0.10 -11.07
CA LEU A 27 11.51 -0.84 -12.14
C LEU A 27 11.12 -0.14 -13.45
N GLY A 28 10.86 1.18 -13.41
CA GLY A 28 10.61 2.01 -14.59
C GLY A 28 9.40 1.57 -15.44
N HIS A 29 8.59 0.64 -14.95
CA HIS A 29 7.42 0.14 -15.64
C HIS A 29 6.19 0.88 -15.12
N TYR A 30 5.52 1.59 -16.04
CA TYR A 30 4.27 2.30 -15.79
C TYR A 30 3.13 1.83 -16.71
N GLU A 31 3.36 0.78 -17.51
CA GLU A 31 2.48 0.40 -18.63
C GLU A 31 1.52 -0.77 -18.31
N GLU A 32 1.77 -1.55 -17.25
CA GLU A 32 0.91 -2.68 -16.88
C GLU A 32 -0.11 -2.29 -15.79
N LEU A 33 -1.35 -2.79 -15.92
CA LEU A 33 -2.42 -2.56 -14.93
C LEU A 33 -2.04 -3.02 -13.51
N ASP A 34 -1.20 -4.05 -13.40
CA ASP A 34 -0.67 -4.58 -12.14
C ASP A 34 0.24 -3.58 -11.39
N GLN A 35 0.70 -2.51 -12.04
CA GLN A 35 1.50 -1.43 -11.43
C GLN A 35 0.66 -0.20 -11.06
N ILE A 36 -0.41 0.08 -11.82
CA ILE A 36 -1.27 1.23 -11.54
C ILE A 36 -2.03 1.03 -10.22
N ILE A 37 -2.47 -0.20 -9.93
CA ILE A 37 -3.19 -0.54 -8.69
C ILE A 37 -2.38 -0.19 -7.43
N PRO A 38 -1.15 -0.70 -7.23
CA PRO A 38 -0.36 -0.36 -6.04
C PRO A 38 0.02 1.13 -5.98
N LEU A 39 0.17 1.81 -7.12
CA LEU A 39 0.43 3.26 -7.14
C LEU A 39 -0.77 4.10 -6.68
N ALA A 40 -1.98 3.74 -7.14
CA ALA A 40 -3.21 4.39 -6.69
C ALA A 40 -3.47 4.12 -5.19
N LEU A 41 -3.17 2.90 -4.72
CA LEU A 41 -3.22 2.56 -3.29
C LEU A 41 -2.20 3.34 -2.47
N ALA A 42 -0.98 3.54 -2.98
CA ALA A 42 0.02 4.40 -2.36
C ALA A 42 -0.48 5.82 -2.19
N ALA A 43 -0.98 6.44 -3.26
CA ALA A 43 -1.52 7.80 -3.20
C ALA A 43 -2.69 7.93 -2.21
N THR A 44 -3.68 7.03 -2.30
CA THR A 44 -4.85 7.05 -1.41
C THR A 44 -4.49 6.77 0.05
N GLY A 45 -3.55 5.86 0.31
CA GLY A 45 -3.01 5.58 1.64
C GLY A 45 -2.29 6.78 2.25
N THR A 46 -1.46 7.48 1.47
CA THR A 46 -0.80 8.71 1.94
C THR A 46 -1.82 9.78 2.32
N VAL A 47 -2.84 10.00 1.49
CA VAL A 47 -3.92 10.95 1.79
C VAL A 47 -4.69 10.54 3.05
N ALA A 48 -5.01 9.25 3.20
CA ALA A 48 -5.70 8.73 4.39
C ALA A 48 -4.88 8.96 5.68
N VAL A 49 -3.55 8.78 5.62
CA VAL A 49 -2.66 9.06 6.75
C VAL A 49 -2.68 10.54 7.11
N LEU A 50 -2.52 11.44 6.13
CA LEU A 50 -2.54 12.88 6.37
C LEU A 50 -3.85 13.33 7.02
N ILE A 51 -4.98 12.86 6.49
CA ILE A 51 -6.31 13.14 7.07
C ILE A 51 -6.41 12.59 8.50
N THR A 52 -5.90 11.39 8.76
CA THR A 52 -5.97 10.75 10.10
C THR A 52 -5.07 11.44 11.12
N VAL A 53 -3.95 12.02 10.68
CA VAL A 53 -3.04 12.79 11.55
C VAL A 53 -3.68 14.11 11.96
N GLU A 54 -4.27 14.84 11.01
CA GLU A 54 -4.92 16.13 11.26
C GLU A 54 -6.27 15.99 11.99
N MET A 55 -7.02 14.94 11.64
CA MET A 55 -8.37 14.69 12.15
C MET A 55 -8.55 13.23 12.59
N PRO A 56 -8.06 12.85 13.79
CA PRO A 56 -8.14 11.49 14.30
C PRO A 56 -9.54 11.15 14.85
N THR A 57 -10.51 11.00 13.95
CA THR A 57 -11.88 10.56 14.26
C THR A 57 -12.05 9.06 14.00
N SER A 58 -13.14 8.46 14.49
CA SER A 58 -13.43 7.04 14.22
C SER A 58 -13.59 6.74 12.72
N ALA A 59 -14.15 7.67 11.96
CA ALA A 59 -14.34 7.54 10.51
C ALA A 59 -13.01 7.54 9.75
N THR A 60 -12.06 8.42 10.10
CA THR A 60 -10.75 8.47 9.43
C THR A 60 -9.90 7.25 9.73
N VAL A 61 -9.99 6.72 10.95
CA VAL A 61 -9.36 5.45 11.32
C VAL A 61 -9.95 4.26 10.55
N GLN A 62 -11.28 4.19 10.38
CA GLN A 62 -11.92 3.14 9.58
C GLN A 62 -11.52 3.22 8.10
N MET A 63 -11.44 4.44 7.55
CA MET A 63 -10.94 4.67 6.20
C MET A 63 -9.50 4.14 6.05
N LEU A 64 -8.61 4.45 7.00
CA LEU A 64 -7.24 3.95 7.00
C LEU A 64 -7.18 2.42 7.08
N GLN A 65 -8.01 1.80 7.93
CA GLN A 65 -8.10 0.34 8.05
C GLN A 65 -8.57 -0.30 6.73
N PHE A 66 -9.53 0.31 6.04
CA PHE A 66 -10.00 -0.16 4.76
C PHE A 66 -8.88 -0.10 3.70
N VAL A 67 -8.12 1.00 3.67
CA VAL A 67 -6.95 1.12 2.78
C VAL A 67 -5.88 0.08 3.12
N MET A 68 -5.61 -0.18 4.40
CA MET A 68 -4.71 -1.26 4.82
C MET A 68 -5.17 -2.63 4.31
N LEU A 69 -6.48 -2.92 4.38
CA LEU A 69 -7.05 -4.14 3.82
C LEU A 69 -6.82 -4.24 2.30
N LEU A 70 -7.06 -3.16 1.56
CA LEU A 70 -6.81 -3.11 0.12
C LEU A 70 -5.33 -3.35 -0.21
N PHE A 71 -4.40 -2.80 0.59
CA PHE A 71 -2.98 -3.09 0.46
C PHE A 71 -2.68 -4.59 0.61
N VAL A 72 -3.24 -5.23 1.63
CA VAL A 72 -3.06 -6.69 1.86
C VAL A 72 -3.60 -7.50 0.67
N VAL A 73 -4.80 -7.18 0.18
CA VAL A 73 -5.41 -7.86 -0.98
C VAL A 73 -4.57 -7.66 -2.24
N SER A 74 -4.11 -6.43 -2.49
CA SER A 74 -3.28 -6.11 -3.66
C SER A 74 -1.93 -6.85 -3.65
N GLY A 75 -1.29 -6.96 -2.48
CA GLY A 75 -0.06 -7.72 -2.31
C GLY A 75 -0.26 -9.21 -2.55
N PHE A 76 -1.38 -9.76 -2.08
CA PHE A 76 -1.73 -11.16 -2.34
C PHE A 76 -1.94 -11.44 -3.84
N GLN A 77 -2.64 -10.55 -4.53
CA GLN A 77 -2.85 -10.65 -5.98
C GLN A 77 -1.52 -10.59 -6.73
N ARG A 78 -0.65 -9.62 -6.43
CA ARG A 78 0.69 -9.52 -7.04
C ARG A 78 1.55 -10.76 -6.80
N PHE A 79 1.54 -11.29 -5.59
CA PHE A 79 2.27 -12.52 -5.26
C PHE A 79 1.78 -13.73 -6.08
N SER A 80 0.47 -13.83 -6.30
CA SER A 80 -0.12 -14.87 -7.15
C SER A 80 0.27 -14.72 -8.62
N SER A 81 0.26 -13.50 -9.17
CA SER A 81 0.67 -13.21 -10.55
C SER A 81 2.15 -13.54 -10.81
N VAL A 82 3.06 -13.19 -9.87
CA VAL A 82 4.49 -13.52 -9.97
C VAL A 82 4.72 -15.04 -9.99
N ARG A 83 3.96 -15.79 -9.19
CA ARG A 83 4.07 -17.25 -9.14
C ARG A 83 3.58 -17.94 -10.41
N LEU A 84 2.58 -17.38 -11.09
CA LEU A 84 2.10 -17.92 -12.36
C LEU A 84 3.09 -17.63 -13.50
N ARG A 85 3.69 -16.43 -13.53
CA ARG A 85 4.66 -16.05 -14.55
C ARG A 85 5.94 -16.89 -14.48
N THR A 86 6.45 -17.16 -13.26
CA THR A 86 7.64 -18.02 -13.06
C THR A 86 7.41 -19.49 -13.42
N ARG A 87 6.19 -20.02 -13.26
CA ARG A 87 5.85 -21.38 -13.73
C ARG A 87 5.89 -21.53 -15.26
N ASN A 88 5.64 -20.46 -16.00
CA ASN A 88 5.53 -20.52 -17.46
C ASN A 88 6.89 -20.43 -18.19
N CYS A 89 7.94 -19.91 -17.54
CA CYS A 89 9.31 -19.89 -18.08
C CYS A 89 10.08 -21.20 -17.87
N ASN A 90 9.53 -22.15 -17.10
CA ASN A 90 10.15 -23.46 -16.84
C ASN A 90 9.48 -24.58 -17.66
N LYS A 91 8.94 -24.23 -18.83
CA LYS A 91 8.41 -25.16 -19.84
C LYS A 91 9.05 -24.86 -21.19
#